data_AF-A0A1C3NWD1-F1
#
_entry.id   AF-A0A1C3NWD1-F1
#
_cell.length_a   1.000
_cell.length_b   1.000
_cell.length_c   1.000
_cell.angle_alpha   90.00
_cell.angle_beta   90.00
_cell.angle_gamma   90.00
#
_symmetry.space_group_name_H-M   'P 1'
#
loop_
_entity.id
_entity.type
_entity.pdbx_description
1 polymer ?
#
loop_
_entity_poly.entity_id
_entity_poly.type
_entity_poly.pdbx_seq_one_letter_code
_entity_poly.pdbx_strand_id
1 'polypeptide(L)'
;MVDDRQLAELSAIPADQVAAAGWAVGTTLAGFTGILLAPRLQLTPYGLTLLVLETFAVVVAARLASLPGAVLTALAIGILQSELSQFQVTGEFSALYLAVQSNLFVAALLVLLLLVPRLRELGGDAGSTGRFSSRGAPQAGRASLTDQRRDILGKFGGAVLLSAPLTFAPTDLRDAFAVPALALIFLSLVIVTGYSGQVSLGVAGYAGLGALLSAKLAAGDLFGLPPLPSLVALLLGALLVAPIGLLTGYPAIRRRGLALALTTFAVGAVVSRFVFQQQTFVSGLHVTPLSIAGHTLSDRWFYVVELACLGLGLLVVRNLHEGRLGRALLAVRDHTEGAAAVGVDVRNLKLLSFTVSAAVAGLGGALLMLGYASFDADTFSPLNSLLWFTAVVVFGADSAAGAVVAAGFIVTIDTLAPAGSATLAVGILALTLGWLPGGLASAVRHLVAELGNRIVEDLTEPGRVGSASTGADAGTVRTAAAASTQARSATSTTSAASRTLVVSTPLTSVTSAAYRRPAGGAGAPTLTPFGEALLARVRQVAHTPGKAP
;
A
#
# COMPACT_ATOMS: atom_id res chain seq x y z
N MET A 1 -21.24 -11.22 16.67
CA MET A 1 -20.33 -11.56 15.56
C MET A 1 -19.86 -10.32 14.80
N VAL A 2 -20.76 -9.51 14.22
CA VAL A 2 -20.37 -8.30 13.48
C VAL A 2 -19.71 -7.25 14.39
N ASP A 3 -20.25 -7.04 15.59
CA ASP A 3 -19.68 -6.10 16.57
C ASP A 3 -18.48 -6.70 17.31
N ASP A 4 -18.62 -7.96 17.76
CA ASP A 4 -17.55 -8.75 18.34
C ASP A 4 -17.67 -10.21 17.89
N ARG A 5 -16.56 -10.76 17.38
CA ARG A 5 -16.41 -12.16 16.98
C ARG A 5 -16.00 -13.05 18.14
N GLN A 6 -15.08 -12.60 19.00
CA GLN A 6 -14.60 -13.36 20.16
C GLN A 6 -15.72 -13.56 21.18
N LEU A 7 -16.53 -12.52 21.43
CA LEU A 7 -17.72 -12.64 22.28
C LEU A 7 -18.76 -13.63 21.73
N ALA A 8 -18.87 -13.74 20.40
CA ALA A 8 -19.79 -14.70 19.75
C ALA A 8 -19.29 -16.15 19.85
N GLU A 9 -17.98 -16.36 19.69
CA GLU A 9 -17.33 -17.67 19.91
C GLU A 9 -17.45 -18.09 21.38
N LEU A 10 -17.28 -17.16 22.33
CA LEU A 10 -17.53 -17.38 23.76
C LEU A 10 -19.00 -17.70 24.08
N SER A 11 -19.96 -17.19 23.31
CA SER A 11 -21.37 -17.57 23.41
C SER A 11 -21.73 -18.87 22.65
N ALA A 12 -20.73 -19.69 22.30
CA ALA A 12 -20.87 -20.94 21.56
C ALA A 12 -21.52 -20.82 20.16
N ILE A 13 -21.50 -19.63 19.55
CA ILE A 13 -21.96 -19.44 18.17
C ILE A 13 -20.78 -19.76 17.23
N PRO A 14 -20.92 -20.69 16.25
CA PRO A 14 -19.85 -21.05 15.34
C PRO A 14 -19.61 -19.93 14.31
N ALA A 15 -18.83 -18.92 14.70
CA ALA A 15 -18.64 -17.69 13.93
C ALA A 15 -18.16 -17.94 12.50
N ASP A 16 -17.24 -18.89 12.27
CA ASP A 16 -16.76 -19.22 10.93
C ASP A 16 -17.85 -19.82 10.03
N GLN A 17 -18.75 -20.65 10.57
CA GLN A 17 -19.86 -21.21 9.80
C GLN A 17 -20.89 -20.13 9.45
N VAL A 18 -21.19 -19.23 10.39
CA VAL A 18 -22.09 -18.08 10.16
C VAL A 18 -21.48 -17.13 9.13
N ALA A 19 -20.17 -16.87 9.19
CA ALA A 19 -19.44 -16.10 8.18
C ALA A 19 -19.50 -16.75 6.80
N ALA A 20 -19.19 -18.04 6.71
CA ALA A 20 -19.17 -18.80 5.46
C ALA A 20 -20.57 -18.85 4.81
N ALA A 21 -21.62 -19.07 5.60
CA ALA A 21 -23.00 -19.01 5.14
C ALA A 21 -23.37 -17.60 4.64
N GLY A 22 -23.00 -16.54 5.38
CA GLY A 22 -23.21 -15.15 4.97
C GLY A 22 -22.50 -14.80 3.66
N TRP A 23 -21.26 -15.26 3.50
CA TRP A 23 -20.50 -15.13 2.25
C TRP A 23 -21.17 -15.88 1.10
N ALA A 24 -21.54 -17.15 1.29
CA ALA A 24 -22.19 -17.96 0.25
C ALA A 24 -23.52 -17.36 -0.21
N VAL A 25 -24.36 -16.88 0.72
CA VAL A 25 -25.62 -16.18 0.40
C VAL A 25 -25.33 -14.87 -0.33
N GLY A 26 -24.36 -14.08 0.13
CA GLY A 26 -23.96 -12.82 -0.51
C GLY A 26 -23.47 -13.02 -1.95
N THR A 27 -22.58 -13.98 -2.20
CA THR A 27 -22.07 -14.28 -3.55
C THR A 27 -23.17 -14.84 -4.46
N THR A 28 -24.09 -15.64 -3.92
CA THR A 28 -25.22 -16.19 -4.70
C THR A 28 -26.18 -15.07 -5.13
N LEU A 29 -26.53 -14.16 -4.21
CA LEU A 29 -27.37 -13.00 -4.52
C LEU A 29 -26.69 -12.05 -5.51
N ALA A 30 -25.40 -11.75 -5.32
CA ALA A 30 -24.64 -10.92 -6.24
C ALA A 30 -24.56 -11.53 -7.66
N GLY A 31 -24.37 -12.85 -7.77
CA GLY A 31 -24.41 -13.57 -9.04
C GLY A 31 -25.78 -13.50 -9.70
N PHE A 32 -26.87 -13.67 -8.93
CA PHE A 32 -28.23 -13.55 -9.42
C PHE A 32 -28.55 -12.11 -9.92
N THR A 33 -28.14 -11.08 -9.17
CA THR A 33 -28.21 -9.69 -9.61
C THR A 33 -27.42 -9.46 -10.90
N GLY A 34 -26.21 -10.01 -11.02
CA GLY A 34 -25.41 -9.95 -12.24
C GLY A 34 -26.12 -10.54 -13.46
N ILE A 35 -26.78 -11.70 -13.30
CA ILE A 35 -27.59 -12.33 -14.36
C ILE A 35 -28.76 -11.42 -14.78
N LEU A 36 -29.45 -10.79 -13.83
CA LEU A 36 -30.58 -9.89 -14.13
C LEU A 36 -30.16 -8.58 -14.80
N LEU A 37 -28.95 -8.06 -14.50
CA LEU A 37 -28.45 -6.81 -15.08
C LEU A 37 -27.65 -7.01 -16.37
N ALA A 38 -27.14 -8.21 -16.66
CA ALA A 38 -26.39 -8.52 -17.87
C ALA A 38 -27.06 -8.08 -19.19
N PRO A 39 -28.39 -8.23 -19.39
CA PRO A 39 -29.06 -7.74 -20.61
C PRO A 39 -29.10 -6.22 -20.74
N ARG A 40 -28.93 -5.47 -19.64
CA ARG A 40 -29.00 -4.00 -19.60
C ARG A 40 -27.62 -3.33 -19.65
N LEU A 41 -26.63 -3.88 -18.94
CA LEU A 41 -25.34 -3.22 -18.74
C LEU A 41 -24.20 -3.73 -19.63
N GLN A 42 -24.44 -4.78 -20.42
CA GLN A 42 -23.41 -5.58 -21.10
C GLN A 42 -22.44 -6.24 -20.10
N LEU A 43 -21.91 -7.41 -20.46
CA LEU A 43 -20.97 -8.13 -19.61
C LEU A 43 -19.56 -7.55 -19.77
N THR A 44 -19.32 -6.40 -19.14
CA THR A 44 -17.99 -5.78 -19.02
C THR A 44 -17.48 -5.85 -17.57
N PRO A 45 -16.17 -6.07 -17.34
CA PRO A 45 -15.60 -6.08 -15.99
C PRO A 45 -15.83 -4.76 -15.24
N TYR A 46 -15.82 -3.64 -15.95
CA TYR A 46 -15.98 -2.30 -15.38
C TYR A 46 -17.46 -1.95 -15.12
N GLY A 47 -18.39 -2.29 -16.02
CA GLY A 47 -19.82 -1.98 -15.83
C GLY A 47 -20.41 -2.63 -14.58
N LEU A 48 -20.08 -3.90 -14.32
CA LEU A 48 -20.58 -4.62 -13.14
C LEU A 48 -19.86 -4.22 -11.83
N THR A 49 -18.58 -3.82 -11.89
CA THR A 49 -17.86 -3.37 -10.69
C THR A 49 -18.30 -1.97 -10.24
N LEU A 50 -18.84 -1.14 -11.14
CA LEU A 50 -19.40 0.16 -10.79
C LEU A 50 -20.71 0.05 -9.96
N LEU A 51 -21.48 -1.05 -10.07
CA LEU A 51 -22.63 -1.34 -9.19
C LEU A 51 -22.23 -1.47 -7.71
N VAL A 52 -20.98 -1.84 -7.42
CA VAL A 52 -20.47 -1.94 -6.05
C VAL A 52 -20.57 -0.58 -5.34
N LEU A 53 -20.37 0.51 -6.08
CA LEU A 53 -20.52 1.86 -5.55
C LEU A 53 -21.98 2.20 -5.19
N GLU A 54 -22.95 1.72 -5.97
CA GLU A 54 -24.38 1.90 -5.69
C GLU A 54 -24.81 1.08 -4.46
N THR A 55 -24.36 -0.18 -4.35
CA THR A 55 -24.69 -1.03 -3.21
C THR A 55 -24.08 -0.51 -1.90
N PHE A 56 -22.90 0.13 -1.92
CA PHE A 56 -22.35 0.79 -0.74
C PHE A 56 -23.28 1.87 -0.17
N ALA A 57 -23.97 2.66 -1.01
CA ALA A 57 -24.93 3.67 -0.55
C ALA A 57 -26.04 3.05 0.30
N VAL A 58 -26.62 1.97 -0.21
CA VAL A 58 -27.68 1.18 0.43
C VAL A 58 -27.18 0.55 1.74
N VAL A 59 -25.99 -0.05 1.72
CA VAL A 59 -25.37 -0.72 2.87
C VAL A 59 -25.14 0.24 4.04
N VAL A 60 -24.62 1.45 3.77
CA VAL A 60 -24.41 2.44 4.83
C VAL A 60 -25.75 2.97 5.35
N ALA A 61 -26.76 3.15 4.48
CA ALA A 61 -28.08 3.62 4.90
C ALA A 61 -28.81 2.61 5.81
N ALA A 62 -28.71 1.32 5.49
CA ALA A 62 -29.20 0.23 6.31
C ALA A 62 -28.36 -0.04 7.58
N ARG A 63 -27.24 0.69 7.75
CA ARG A 63 -26.26 0.57 8.86
C ARG A 63 -25.74 -0.86 9.07
N LEU A 64 -25.76 -1.72 8.06
CA LEU A 64 -25.53 -3.18 8.16
C LEU A 64 -26.43 -3.92 9.17
N ALA A 65 -27.48 -3.29 9.70
CA ALA A 65 -28.25 -3.79 10.85
C ALA A 65 -29.55 -4.51 10.47
N SER A 66 -30.12 -4.24 9.29
CA SER A 66 -31.37 -4.89 8.86
C SER A 66 -31.44 -5.10 7.35
N LEU A 67 -31.72 -6.35 6.94
CA LEU A 67 -31.92 -6.71 5.54
C LEU A 67 -33.19 -6.04 4.95
N PRO A 68 -34.34 -5.96 5.66
CA PRO A 68 -35.48 -5.18 5.18
C PRO A 68 -35.17 -3.69 5.01
N GLY A 69 -34.37 -3.09 5.89
CA GLY A 69 -33.92 -1.70 5.76
C GLY A 69 -33.06 -1.47 4.52
N ALA A 70 -32.20 -2.43 4.17
CA ALA A 70 -31.42 -2.40 2.92
C ALA A 70 -32.33 -2.46 1.68
N VAL A 71 -33.28 -3.40 1.64
CA VAL A 71 -34.23 -3.53 0.51
C VAL A 71 -35.08 -2.27 0.36
N LEU A 72 -35.65 -1.74 1.45
CA LEU A 72 -36.44 -0.50 1.41
C LEU A 72 -35.61 0.70 0.97
N THR A 73 -34.35 0.81 1.39
CA THR A 73 -33.48 1.92 0.97
C THR A 73 -33.07 1.80 -0.50
N ALA A 74 -32.75 0.59 -0.98
CA ALA A 74 -32.45 0.35 -2.39
C ALA A 74 -33.64 0.72 -3.28
N LEU A 75 -34.86 0.29 -2.90
CA LEU A 75 -36.09 0.65 -3.60
C LEU A 75 -36.36 2.15 -3.55
N ALA A 76 -36.21 2.80 -2.39
CA ALA A 76 -36.43 4.24 -2.26
C ALA A 76 -35.48 5.08 -3.13
N ILE A 77 -34.17 4.75 -3.13
CA ILE A 77 -33.19 5.46 -3.97
C ILE A 77 -33.42 5.15 -5.46
N GLY A 78 -33.71 3.90 -5.81
CA GLY A 78 -33.99 3.49 -7.20
C GLY A 78 -35.26 4.13 -7.77
N ILE A 79 -36.35 4.18 -6.99
CA ILE A 79 -37.59 4.90 -7.36
C ILE A 79 -37.30 6.40 -7.50
N LEU A 80 -36.58 7.00 -6.55
CA LEU A 80 -36.20 8.42 -6.65
C LEU A 80 -35.36 8.71 -7.91
N GLN A 81 -34.44 7.83 -8.29
CA GLN A 81 -33.68 7.96 -9.54
C GLN A 81 -34.59 7.84 -10.77
N SER A 82 -35.54 6.90 -10.75
CA SER A 82 -36.52 6.70 -11.82
C SER A 82 -37.44 7.91 -11.99
N GLU A 83 -37.91 8.52 -10.90
CA GLU A 83 -38.72 9.74 -10.93
C GLU A 83 -37.89 10.95 -11.40
N LEU A 84 -36.67 11.14 -10.89
CA LEU A 84 -35.75 12.17 -11.38
C LEU A 84 -35.45 12.01 -12.88
N SER A 85 -35.55 10.81 -13.45
CA SER A 85 -35.35 10.63 -14.90
C SER A 85 -36.48 11.20 -15.78
N GLN A 86 -37.64 11.51 -15.20
CA GLN A 86 -38.80 12.05 -15.93
C GLN A 86 -38.79 13.59 -16.00
N PHE A 87 -38.13 14.28 -15.07
CA PHE A 87 -38.08 15.75 -15.06
C PHE A 87 -36.94 16.27 -15.94
N GLN A 88 -37.27 17.16 -16.88
CA GLN A 88 -36.28 17.88 -17.67
C GLN A 88 -36.13 19.30 -17.12
N VAL A 89 -35.04 19.54 -16.39
CA VAL A 89 -34.69 20.89 -15.89
C VAL A 89 -33.90 21.64 -16.95
N THR A 90 -34.47 22.73 -17.47
CA THR A 90 -33.79 23.67 -18.38
C THR A 90 -33.20 24.86 -17.61
N GLY A 91 -32.07 25.39 -18.10
CA GLY A 91 -31.32 26.49 -17.47
C GLY A 91 -29.93 26.08 -16.98
N GLU A 92 -29.24 26.99 -16.26
CA GLU A 92 -27.85 26.79 -15.81
C GLU A 92 -27.68 25.58 -14.86
N PHE A 93 -28.72 25.26 -14.08
CA PHE A 93 -28.73 24.11 -13.18
C PHE A 93 -28.90 22.75 -13.87
N SER A 94 -29.19 22.72 -15.19
CA SER A 94 -29.39 21.48 -15.96
C SER A 94 -28.20 20.51 -15.87
N ALA A 95 -26.97 21.02 -15.96
CA ALA A 95 -25.75 20.20 -15.87
C ALA A 95 -25.56 19.59 -14.47
N LEU A 96 -25.88 20.33 -13.41
CA LEU A 96 -25.86 19.83 -12.03
C LEU A 96 -26.97 18.81 -11.80
N TYR A 97 -28.17 19.08 -12.31
CA TYR A 97 -29.31 18.18 -12.24
C TYR A 97 -29.01 16.83 -12.89
N LEU A 98 -28.52 16.84 -14.13
CA LEU A 98 -28.10 15.64 -14.87
C LEU A 98 -27.00 14.86 -14.14
N ALA A 99 -26.01 15.54 -13.54
CA ALA A 99 -24.96 14.90 -12.75
C ALA A 99 -25.51 14.21 -11.49
N VAL A 100 -26.43 14.86 -10.76
CA VAL A 100 -27.10 14.29 -9.57
C VAL A 100 -28.03 13.14 -9.94
N GLN A 101 -28.82 13.28 -11.00
CA GLN A 101 -29.73 12.26 -11.52
C GLN A 101 -28.98 10.98 -11.93
N SER A 102 -27.88 11.13 -12.69
CA SER A 102 -27.07 9.99 -13.16
C SER A 102 -26.26 9.32 -12.05
N ASN A 103 -25.90 10.06 -10.98
CA ASN A 103 -25.05 9.56 -9.90
C ASN A 103 -25.71 9.61 -8.51
N LEU A 104 -27.04 9.44 -8.46
CA LEU A 104 -27.85 9.65 -7.26
C LEU A 104 -27.37 8.79 -6.07
N PHE A 105 -27.05 7.52 -6.30
CA PHE A 105 -26.52 6.64 -5.25
C PHE A 105 -25.21 7.16 -4.65
N VAL A 106 -24.34 7.75 -5.47
CA VAL A 106 -23.03 8.27 -5.03
C VAL A 106 -23.20 9.56 -4.21
N ALA A 107 -24.11 10.43 -4.64
CA ALA A 107 -24.52 11.60 -3.87
C ALA A 107 -25.17 11.19 -2.53
N ALA A 108 -26.09 10.23 -2.55
CA ALA A 108 -26.77 9.70 -1.36
C ALA A 108 -25.76 9.08 -0.37
N LEU A 109 -24.79 8.29 -0.86
CA LEU A 109 -23.70 7.72 -0.07
C LEU A 109 -22.92 8.81 0.68
N LEU A 110 -22.47 9.86 -0.02
CA LEU A 110 -21.71 10.95 0.60
C LEU A 110 -22.58 11.74 1.60
N VAL A 111 -23.79 12.15 1.20
CA VAL A 111 -24.72 12.91 2.06
C VAL A 111 -25.00 12.14 3.34
N LEU A 112 -25.29 10.85 3.25
CA LEU A 112 -25.55 9.99 4.39
C LEU A 112 -24.32 9.85 5.31
N LEU A 113 -23.12 9.64 4.75
CA LEU A 113 -21.87 9.55 5.50
C LEU A 113 -21.50 10.86 6.22
N LEU A 114 -21.90 12.01 5.67
CA LEU A 114 -21.68 13.32 6.28
C LEU A 114 -22.76 13.70 7.30
N LEU A 115 -24.05 13.55 6.96
CA LEU A 115 -25.16 14.00 7.80
C LEU A 115 -25.47 13.07 8.97
N VAL A 116 -25.37 11.73 8.81
CA VAL A 116 -25.83 10.79 9.85
C VAL A 116 -24.77 10.68 10.97
N PRO A 117 -24.98 11.26 12.17
CA PRO A 117 -23.90 11.36 13.15
C PRO A 117 -23.56 10.00 13.77
N ARG A 118 -24.52 9.07 13.80
CA ARG A 118 -24.49 7.78 14.51
C ARG A 118 -23.88 6.60 13.74
N LEU A 119 -23.13 6.84 12.67
CA LEU A 119 -22.29 5.81 12.01
C LEU A 119 -21.01 5.47 12.82
N ARG A 120 -21.01 5.74 14.14
CA ARG A 120 -19.84 5.65 15.03
C ARG A 120 -19.51 4.21 15.45
N GLU A 121 -20.44 3.29 15.21
CA GLU A 121 -20.45 1.89 15.65
C GLU A 121 -20.21 0.89 14.49
N LEU A 122 -19.94 1.37 13.27
CA LEU A 122 -19.67 0.51 12.10
C LEU A 122 -18.30 -0.16 12.22
N GLY A 123 -18.28 -1.26 12.97
CA GLY A 123 -17.10 -2.02 13.38
C GLY A 123 -16.46 -1.45 14.64
N GLY A 124 -16.95 -1.87 15.81
CA GLY A 124 -16.31 -1.59 17.10
C GLY A 124 -14.86 -2.08 17.09
N ASP A 125 -13.92 -1.13 17.23
CA ASP A 125 -12.46 -1.31 17.11
C ASP A 125 -12.01 -2.43 16.14
N ALA A 126 -12.66 -2.45 14.95
CA ALA A 126 -12.63 -3.57 14.02
C ALA A 126 -11.23 -3.85 13.47
N GLY A 127 -10.50 -4.69 14.21
CA GLY A 127 -9.09 -4.94 14.00
C GLY A 127 -8.24 -3.70 14.28
N SER A 128 -7.75 -3.59 15.52
CA SER A 128 -6.55 -2.82 15.90
C SER A 128 -5.63 -2.52 14.72
N THR A 129 -5.64 -1.29 14.20
CA THR A 129 -4.92 -0.93 12.95
C THR A 129 -3.41 -1.06 13.07
N GLY A 130 -2.87 -1.25 14.28
CA GLY A 130 -1.52 -1.75 14.53
C GLY A 130 -1.21 -3.11 13.88
N ARG A 131 -2.19 -3.93 13.50
CA ARG A 131 -1.98 -5.20 12.77
C ARG A 131 -1.44 -5.04 11.35
N PHE A 132 -1.61 -3.88 10.71
CA PHE A 132 -1.03 -3.61 9.38
C PHE A 132 0.42 -3.11 9.46
N SER A 133 0.96 -2.88 10.66
CA SER A 133 2.36 -2.51 10.86
C SER A 133 3.17 -3.73 11.29
N SER A 134 4.12 -4.09 10.45
CA SER A 134 5.20 -5.04 10.77
C SER A 134 6.31 -4.42 11.63
N ARG A 135 6.37 -3.07 11.67
CA ARG A 135 7.29 -2.31 12.49
C ARG A 135 6.60 -1.81 13.76
N GLY A 136 7.08 -2.31 14.92
CA GLY A 136 6.91 -1.60 16.19
C GLY A 136 7.64 -0.25 16.17
N ALA A 137 7.38 0.59 17.18
CA ALA A 137 7.97 1.92 17.28
C ALA A 137 9.51 1.90 17.10
N PRO A 138 10.11 2.90 16.40
CA PRO A 138 11.54 2.92 16.14
C PRO A 138 12.30 2.93 17.47
N GLN A 139 13.09 1.88 17.69
CA GLN A 139 13.87 1.73 18.92
C GLN A 139 14.84 2.91 19.05
N ALA A 140 14.82 3.59 20.21
CA ALA A 140 15.71 4.71 20.52
C ALA A 140 17.17 4.28 20.81
N GLY A 141 17.57 3.07 20.38
CA GLY A 141 18.93 2.57 20.46
C GLY A 141 19.77 2.99 19.25
N ARG A 142 21.10 3.00 19.41
CA ARG A 142 22.01 3.09 18.26
C ARG A 142 21.74 1.91 17.33
N ALA A 143 21.31 2.18 16.10
CA ALA A 143 21.11 1.14 15.10
C ALA A 143 22.39 0.30 14.96
N SER A 144 22.24 -1.03 14.93
CA SER A 144 23.35 -1.92 14.63
C SER A 144 23.95 -1.55 13.28
N LEU A 145 25.29 -1.58 13.16
CA LEU A 145 25.99 -1.33 11.89
C LEU A 145 25.49 -2.26 10.78
N THR A 146 24.99 -3.44 11.14
CA THR A 146 24.37 -4.42 10.22
C THR A 146 23.03 -3.94 9.68
N ASP A 147 22.16 -3.38 10.52
CA ASP A 147 20.85 -2.86 10.10
C ASP A 147 21.03 -1.57 9.28
N GLN A 148 21.96 -0.70 9.69
CA GLN A 148 22.31 0.49 8.92
C GLN A 148 22.86 0.12 7.53
N ARG A 149 23.71 -0.92 7.42
CA ARG A 149 24.20 -1.44 6.13
C ARG A 149 23.09 -2.06 5.28
N ARG A 150 22.16 -2.83 5.87
CA ARG A 150 21.01 -3.43 5.16
C ARG A 150 20.05 -2.36 4.64
N ASP A 151 19.77 -1.33 5.43
CA ASP A 151 18.93 -0.19 5.03
C ASP A 151 19.59 0.65 3.92
N ILE A 152 20.89 0.94 4.02
CA ILE A 152 21.65 1.60 2.95
C ILE A 152 21.66 0.76 1.66
N LEU A 153 21.88 -0.55 1.77
CA LEU A 153 21.92 -1.44 0.60
C LEU A 153 20.55 -1.59 -0.06
N GLY A 154 19.46 -1.64 0.71
CA GLY A 154 18.09 -1.61 0.20
C GLY A 154 17.74 -0.29 -0.50
N LYS A 155 18.17 0.85 0.07
CA LYS A 155 18.05 2.18 -0.56
C LYS A 155 18.86 2.28 -1.84
N PHE A 156 20.08 1.74 -1.87
CA PHE A 156 20.90 1.67 -3.09
C PHE A 156 20.27 0.76 -4.15
N GLY A 157 19.78 -0.43 -3.78
CA GLY A 157 19.09 -1.33 -4.71
C GLY A 157 17.82 -0.72 -5.30
N GLY A 158 17.01 -0.04 -4.48
CA GLY A 158 15.84 0.71 -4.94
C GLY A 158 16.19 1.89 -5.85
N ALA A 159 17.24 2.64 -5.52
CA ALA A 159 17.73 3.73 -6.37
C ALA A 159 18.30 3.22 -7.70
N VAL A 160 19.04 2.11 -7.70
CA VAL A 160 19.54 1.46 -8.91
C VAL A 160 18.38 0.97 -9.78
N LEU A 161 17.38 0.29 -9.19
CA LEU A 161 16.19 -0.18 -9.91
C LEU A 161 15.38 0.98 -10.52
N LEU A 162 15.18 2.07 -9.77
CA LEU A 162 14.53 3.29 -10.28
C LEU A 162 15.38 4.06 -11.30
N SER A 163 16.70 3.89 -11.29
CA SER A 163 17.59 4.50 -12.29
C SER A 163 17.77 3.63 -13.54
N ALA A 164 17.46 2.34 -13.49
CA ALA A 164 17.66 1.41 -14.59
C ALA A 164 16.91 1.83 -15.88
N PRO A 165 15.66 2.37 -15.83
CA PRO A 165 14.98 2.82 -17.02
C PRO A 165 15.70 3.92 -17.82
N LEU A 166 16.52 4.76 -17.18
CA LEU A 166 17.34 5.77 -17.86
C LEU A 166 18.34 5.19 -18.86
N THR A 167 18.61 3.88 -18.79
CA THR A 167 19.52 3.18 -19.71
C THR A 167 18.86 2.66 -20.98
N PHE A 168 17.52 2.65 -21.06
CA PHE A 168 16.77 2.14 -22.23
C PHE A 168 16.53 3.21 -23.32
N ALA A 169 15.91 2.78 -24.43
CA ALA A 169 15.56 3.65 -25.53
C ALA A 169 14.36 4.56 -25.17
N PRO A 170 14.17 5.72 -25.85
CA PRO A 170 13.09 6.66 -25.54
C PRO A 170 11.66 6.08 -25.64
N THR A 171 11.46 5.06 -26.48
CA THR A 171 10.17 4.34 -26.59
C THR A 171 9.85 3.58 -25.31
N ASP A 172 10.82 2.82 -24.81
CA ASP A 172 10.67 1.90 -23.67
C ASP A 172 10.68 2.67 -22.32
N LEU A 173 11.16 3.92 -22.34
CA LEU A 173 11.15 4.84 -21.21
C LEU A 173 9.75 5.29 -20.82
N ARG A 174 8.79 5.38 -21.76
CA ARG A 174 7.43 5.91 -21.49
C ARG A 174 6.63 5.01 -20.57
N ASP A 175 6.76 3.70 -20.74
CA ASP A 175 6.14 2.70 -19.86
C ASP A 175 6.67 2.81 -18.42
N ALA A 176 7.92 3.26 -18.25
CA ALA A 176 8.53 3.46 -16.94
C ALA A 176 8.06 4.73 -16.21
N PHE A 177 7.45 5.72 -16.91
CA PHE A 177 6.96 6.97 -16.30
C PHE A 177 5.86 6.73 -15.25
N ALA A 178 5.06 5.68 -15.44
CA ALA A 178 4.06 5.29 -14.47
C ALA A 178 4.67 4.88 -13.11
N VAL A 179 5.93 4.42 -13.04
CA VAL A 179 6.54 3.90 -11.81
C VAL A 179 6.77 5.00 -10.75
N PRO A 180 7.48 6.12 -11.02
CA PRO A 180 7.63 7.16 -10.00
C PRO A 180 6.31 7.85 -9.64
N ALA A 181 5.41 8.02 -10.61
CA ALA A 181 4.10 8.61 -10.42
C ALA A 181 3.21 7.77 -9.48
N LEU A 182 3.06 6.46 -9.73
CA LEU A 182 2.37 5.54 -8.84
C LEU A 182 3.09 5.38 -7.49
N ALA A 183 4.43 5.41 -7.47
CA ALA A 183 5.19 5.34 -6.23
C ALA A 183 4.87 6.53 -5.31
N LEU A 184 4.68 7.75 -5.84
CA LEU A 184 4.19 8.90 -5.07
C LEU A 184 2.77 8.71 -4.56
N ILE A 185 1.85 8.23 -5.40
CA ILE A 185 0.48 7.90 -4.99
C ILE A 185 0.47 6.88 -3.85
N PHE A 186 1.31 5.84 -3.93
CA PHE A 186 1.41 4.78 -2.93
C PHE A 186 2.12 5.26 -1.67
N LEU A 187 3.09 6.17 -1.79
CA LEU A 187 3.72 6.84 -0.67
C LEU A 187 2.72 7.69 0.12
N SER A 188 1.71 8.26 -0.54
CA SER A 188 0.59 8.93 0.13
C SER A 188 -0.26 7.98 0.98
N LEU A 189 -0.47 6.75 0.52
CA LEU A 189 -1.16 5.69 1.29
C LEU A 189 -0.34 5.25 2.50
N VAL A 190 0.99 5.18 2.37
CA VAL A 190 1.91 4.91 3.49
C VAL A 190 1.84 6.02 4.56
N ILE A 191 1.67 7.30 4.17
CA ILE A 191 1.51 8.40 5.13
C ILE A 191 0.26 8.21 6.00
N VAL A 192 -0.89 7.95 5.40
CA VAL A 192 -2.18 7.89 6.12
C VAL A 192 -2.42 6.52 6.78
N THR A 193 -2.13 5.43 6.08
CA THR A 193 -2.34 4.07 6.61
C THR A 193 -1.18 3.64 7.50
N GLY A 194 0.06 3.80 7.04
CA GLY A 194 1.26 3.36 7.75
C GLY A 194 1.57 4.15 9.02
N TYR A 195 1.53 5.49 8.96
CA TYR A 195 1.94 6.34 10.07
C TYR A 195 0.79 6.86 10.94
N SER A 196 -0.37 7.20 10.37
CA SER A 196 -1.54 7.69 11.12
C SER A 196 -2.48 6.57 11.60
N GLY A 197 -2.34 5.34 11.06
CA GLY A 197 -3.20 4.20 11.40
C GLY A 197 -4.62 4.32 10.85
N GLN A 198 -4.79 5.07 9.77
CA GLN A 198 -6.07 5.40 9.17
C GLN A 198 -6.20 4.78 7.78
N VAL A 199 -7.26 4.02 7.53
CA VAL A 199 -7.53 3.50 6.19
C VAL A 199 -8.11 4.61 5.32
N SER A 200 -7.48 4.86 4.15
CA SER A 200 -7.97 5.78 3.13
C SER A 200 -8.11 5.06 1.79
N LEU A 201 -9.34 4.97 1.31
CA LEU A 201 -9.75 4.36 0.03
C LEU A 201 -10.16 5.41 -1.01
N GLY A 202 -9.88 6.68 -0.78
CA GLY A 202 -10.21 7.80 -1.68
C GLY A 202 -9.04 8.34 -2.51
N VAL A 203 -7.89 7.66 -2.50
CA VAL A 203 -6.61 8.22 -2.98
C VAL A 203 -6.62 8.61 -4.46
N ALA A 204 -7.30 7.85 -5.33
CA ALA A 204 -7.38 8.17 -6.77
C ALA A 204 -8.15 9.46 -7.04
N GLY A 205 -9.14 9.81 -6.20
CA GLY A 205 -9.80 11.10 -6.25
C GLY A 205 -8.83 12.26 -5.98
N TYR A 206 -7.95 12.15 -4.99
CA TYR A 206 -6.94 13.18 -4.72
C TYR A 206 -5.86 13.24 -5.81
N ALA A 207 -5.44 12.09 -6.34
CA ALA A 207 -4.50 12.02 -7.46
C ALA A 207 -5.07 12.67 -8.73
N GLY A 208 -6.29 12.31 -9.14
CA GLY A 208 -6.96 12.89 -10.30
C GLY A 208 -7.29 14.37 -10.14
N LEU A 209 -7.56 14.85 -8.91
CA LEU A 209 -7.71 16.29 -8.65
C LEU A 209 -6.38 17.03 -8.86
N GLY A 210 -5.26 16.45 -8.43
CA GLY A 210 -3.93 17.03 -8.70
C GLY A 210 -3.63 17.09 -10.19
N ALA A 211 -3.96 16.03 -10.94
CA ALA A 211 -3.85 16.02 -12.40
C ALA A 211 -4.70 17.11 -13.05
N LEU A 212 -6.00 17.13 -12.77
CA LEU A 212 -6.95 18.07 -13.33
C LEU A 212 -6.60 19.53 -13.02
N LEU A 213 -6.26 19.85 -11.76
CA LEU A 213 -5.87 21.20 -11.34
C LEU A 213 -4.54 21.63 -11.98
N SER A 214 -3.58 20.73 -12.12
CA SER A 214 -2.31 21.01 -12.81
C SER A 214 -2.54 21.30 -14.30
N ALA A 215 -3.41 20.53 -14.96
CA ALA A 215 -3.76 20.76 -16.36
C ALA A 215 -4.50 22.08 -16.57
N LYS A 216 -5.50 22.40 -15.75
CA LYS A 216 -6.24 23.68 -15.82
C LYS A 216 -5.36 24.89 -15.52
N LEU A 217 -4.40 24.78 -14.58
CA LEU A 217 -3.39 25.82 -14.32
C LEU A 217 -2.40 26.02 -15.48
N ALA A 218 -1.97 24.93 -16.13
CA ALA A 218 -1.10 25.01 -17.30
C ALA A 218 -1.83 25.63 -18.51
N ALA A 219 -3.13 25.38 -18.65
CA ALA A 219 -3.97 25.95 -19.71
C ALA A 219 -4.39 27.42 -19.46
N GLY A 220 -4.28 27.94 -18.23
CA GLY A 220 -4.82 29.27 -17.87
C GLY A 220 -6.34 29.31 -17.73
N ASP A 221 -6.99 28.16 -17.55
CA ASP A 221 -8.45 28.01 -17.48
C ASP A 221 -8.96 28.01 -16.02
N LEU A 222 -8.06 28.16 -15.04
CA LEU A 222 -8.42 28.18 -13.62
C LEU A 222 -8.51 29.62 -13.08
N PHE A 223 -9.71 30.04 -12.68
CA PHE A 223 -10.00 31.35 -12.06
C PHE A 223 -9.56 32.58 -12.86
N GLY A 224 -9.40 32.47 -14.19
CA GLY A 224 -8.92 33.57 -15.04
C GLY A 224 -7.43 33.90 -14.86
N LEU A 225 -6.66 33.01 -14.25
CA LEU A 225 -5.20 33.13 -14.15
C LEU A 225 -4.56 32.94 -15.54
N PRO A 226 -3.50 33.69 -15.89
CA PRO A 226 -2.75 33.43 -17.11
C PRO A 226 -2.09 32.03 -17.07
N PRO A 227 -1.84 31.40 -18.22
CA PRO A 227 -1.23 30.07 -18.28
C PRO A 227 0.14 30.07 -17.58
N LEU A 228 0.28 29.21 -16.57
CA LEU A 228 1.49 29.11 -15.77
C LEU A 228 2.52 28.19 -16.42
N PRO A 229 3.84 28.41 -16.20
CA PRO A 229 4.88 27.47 -16.61
C PRO A 229 4.57 26.07 -16.06
N SER A 230 4.66 25.03 -16.90
CA SER A 230 4.07 23.72 -16.58
C SER A 230 4.59 23.08 -15.29
N LEU A 231 5.86 23.32 -14.92
CA LEU A 231 6.43 22.86 -13.64
C LEU A 231 5.83 23.59 -12.42
N VAL A 232 5.51 24.88 -12.56
CA VAL A 232 4.83 25.67 -11.52
C VAL A 232 3.36 25.27 -11.44
N ALA A 233 2.70 25.05 -12.58
CA ALA A 233 1.33 24.53 -12.64
C ALA A 233 1.20 23.15 -11.96
N LEU A 234 2.17 22.26 -12.18
CA LEU A 234 2.27 20.94 -11.54
C LEU A 234 2.38 21.04 -10.01
N LEU A 235 3.34 21.82 -9.51
CA LEU A 235 3.55 21.95 -8.07
C LEU A 235 2.40 22.67 -7.37
N LEU A 236 1.84 23.72 -7.98
CA LEU A 236 0.66 24.41 -7.45
C LEU A 236 -0.61 23.55 -7.54
N GLY A 237 -0.82 22.82 -8.63
CA GLY A 237 -1.96 21.91 -8.79
C GLY A 237 -1.98 20.83 -7.71
N ALA A 238 -0.82 20.21 -7.45
CA ALA A 238 -0.65 19.30 -6.32
C ALA A 238 -0.90 19.96 -4.95
N LEU A 239 -0.39 21.19 -4.74
CA LEU A 239 -0.57 21.93 -3.49
C LEU A 239 -2.03 22.36 -3.26
N LEU A 240 -2.79 22.66 -4.32
CA LEU A 240 -4.23 22.97 -4.25
C LEU A 240 -5.08 21.75 -3.87
N VAL A 241 -4.57 20.52 -3.96
CA VAL A 241 -5.25 19.34 -3.40
C VAL A 241 -5.19 19.34 -1.87
N ALA A 242 -4.19 19.97 -1.24
CA ALA A 242 -4.07 20.04 0.23
C ALA A 242 -5.31 20.65 0.92
N PRO A 243 -5.81 21.86 0.56
CA PRO A 243 -7.03 22.41 1.17
C PRO A 243 -8.27 21.56 0.88
N ILE A 244 -8.36 20.90 -0.28
CA ILE A 244 -9.46 19.96 -0.58
C ILE A 244 -9.39 18.76 0.36
N GLY A 245 -8.22 18.15 0.53
CA GLY A 245 -7.97 17.07 1.48
C GLY A 245 -8.23 17.47 2.94
N LEU A 246 -7.93 18.71 3.32
CA LEU A 246 -8.27 19.23 4.64
C LEU A 246 -9.80 19.33 4.82
N LEU A 247 -10.51 19.88 3.82
CA LEU A 247 -11.96 20.05 3.81
C LEU A 247 -12.69 18.70 3.90
N THR A 248 -12.31 17.72 3.08
CA THR A 248 -12.91 16.38 3.03
C THR A 248 -12.44 15.48 4.17
N GLY A 249 -11.21 15.66 4.63
CA GLY A 249 -10.63 14.96 5.78
C GLY A 249 -11.30 15.36 7.10
N TYR A 250 -11.69 16.63 7.27
CA TYR A 250 -12.31 17.15 8.49
C TYR A 250 -13.55 16.38 8.99
N PRO A 251 -14.56 16.05 8.16
CA PRO A 251 -15.64 15.16 8.55
C PRO A 251 -15.19 13.69 8.60
N ALA A 252 -14.34 13.24 7.68
CA ALA A 252 -13.91 11.84 7.59
C ALA A 252 -13.22 11.37 8.88
N ILE A 253 -12.22 12.08 9.38
CA ILE A 253 -11.45 11.66 10.58
C ILE A 253 -12.25 11.64 11.89
N ARG A 254 -13.50 12.14 11.90
CA ARG A 254 -14.43 11.97 13.03
C ARG A 254 -14.98 10.55 13.13
N ARG A 255 -14.86 9.76 12.06
CA ARG A 255 -15.16 8.33 11.99
C ARG A 255 -13.92 7.51 12.39
N ARG A 256 -14.15 6.31 12.96
CA ARG A 256 -13.11 5.31 13.28
C ARG A 256 -13.27 4.09 12.34
N GLY A 257 -12.22 3.29 12.21
CA GLY A 257 -12.25 1.99 11.52
C GLY A 257 -12.84 2.01 10.10
N LEU A 258 -13.72 1.06 9.82
CA LEU A 258 -14.36 0.85 8.51
C LEU A 258 -15.18 2.07 8.05
N ALA A 259 -15.83 2.80 8.96
CA ALA A 259 -16.58 4.01 8.62
C ALA A 259 -15.69 5.13 8.06
N LEU A 260 -14.43 5.23 8.49
CA LEU A 260 -13.46 6.16 7.89
C LEU A 260 -13.12 5.73 6.46
N ALA A 261 -12.82 4.44 6.26
CA ALA A 261 -12.51 3.87 4.94
C ALA A 261 -13.65 4.15 3.93
N LEU A 262 -14.89 3.83 4.29
CA LEU A 262 -16.07 4.10 3.46
C LEU A 262 -16.28 5.60 3.20
N THR A 263 -16.03 6.47 4.21
CA THR A 263 -16.11 7.93 3.99
C THR A 263 -15.11 8.40 2.96
N THR A 264 -13.85 7.94 3.02
CA THR A 264 -12.84 8.32 2.02
C THR A 264 -13.14 7.74 0.63
N PHE A 265 -13.64 6.51 0.53
CA PHE A 265 -14.08 5.91 -0.72
C PHE A 265 -15.21 6.72 -1.37
N ALA A 266 -16.23 7.09 -0.57
CA ALA A 266 -17.34 7.92 -1.02
C ALA A 266 -16.90 9.29 -1.54
N VAL A 267 -15.93 9.94 -0.88
CA VAL A 267 -15.34 11.20 -1.37
C VAL A 267 -14.64 10.98 -2.72
N GLY A 268 -13.80 9.95 -2.86
CA GLY A 268 -13.16 9.63 -4.13
C GLY A 268 -14.16 9.33 -5.25
N ALA A 269 -15.27 8.67 -4.91
CA ALA A 269 -16.36 8.37 -5.83
C ALA A 269 -17.16 9.60 -6.26
N VAL A 270 -17.48 10.53 -5.35
CA VAL A 270 -18.10 11.79 -5.72
C VAL A 270 -17.16 12.62 -6.60
N VAL A 271 -15.87 12.68 -6.29
CA VAL A 271 -14.89 13.38 -7.13
C VAL A 271 -14.84 12.76 -8.54
N SER A 272 -14.75 11.43 -8.65
CA SER A 272 -14.73 10.75 -9.95
C SER A 272 -16.00 11.04 -10.78
N ARG A 273 -17.19 10.93 -10.18
CA ARG A 273 -18.46 11.09 -10.91
C ARG A 273 -18.87 12.53 -11.18
N PHE A 274 -18.69 13.44 -10.22
CA PHE A 274 -19.14 14.84 -10.33
C PHE A 274 -18.06 15.79 -10.86
N VAL A 275 -16.78 15.37 -10.89
CA VAL A 275 -15.68 16.17 -11.45
C VAL A 275 -15.10 15.52 -12.70
N PHE A 276 -14.57 14.29 -12.63
CA PHE A 276 -13.81 13.72 -13.75
C PHE A 276 -14.67 13.23 -14.92
N GLN A 277 -15.90 12.78 -14.67
CA GLN A 277 -16.80 12.35 -15.74
C GLN A 277 -17.65 13.49 -16.34
N GLN A 278 -17.60 14.70 -15.76
CA GLN A 278 -18.37 15.82 -16.23
C GLN A 278 -17.60 16.61 -17.29
N GLN A 279 -18.15 16.65 -18.50
CA GLN A 279 -17.54 17.31 -19.66
C GLN A 279 -17.20 18.80 -19.40
N THR A 280 -17.95 19.49 -18.55
CA THR A 280 -17.68 20.87 -18.13
C THR A 280 -16.29 21.06 -17.52
N PHE A 281 -15.75 20.06 -16.81
CA PHE A 281 -14.42 20.16 -16.19
C PHE A 281 -13.30 19.55 -17.05
N VAL A 282 -13.61 18.54 -17.87
CA VAL A 282 -12.58 17.77 -18.62
C VAL A 282 -12.46 18.15 -20.10
N SER A 283 -13.48 18.79 -20.69
CA SER A 283 -13.38 19.30 -22.06
C SER A 283 -12.31 20.40 -22.20
N GLY A 284 -11.67 20.45 -23.37
CA GLY A 284 -10.61 21.42 -23.68
C GLY A 284 -9.27 21.20 -22.98
N LEU A 285 -9.10 20.10 -22.23
CA LEU A 285 -7.82 19.80 -21.58
C LEU A 285 -6.76 19.36 -22.60
N HIS A 286 -5.82 20.26 -22.89
CA HIS A 286 -4.62 19.96 -23.66
C HIS A 286 -3.44 19.71 -22.72
N VAL A 287 -3.09 18.45 -22.51
CA VAL A 287 -1.89 18.06 -21.76
C VAL A 287 -0.66 18.31 -22.63
N THR A 288 0.00 19.45 -22.40
CA THR A 288 1.26 19.78 -23.08
C THR A 288 2.44 19.06 -22.41
N PRO A 289 3.44 18.59 -23.18
CA PRO A 289 4.67 18.05 -22.60
C PRO A 289 5.34 19.07 -21.68
N LEU A 290 5.89 18.59 -20.56
CA LEU A 290 6.49 19.45 -19.55
C LEU A 290 7.61 20.30 -20.19
N SER A 291 7.55 21.62 -20.01
CA SER A 291 8.51 22.57 -20.55
C SER A 291 9.15 23.42 -19.44
N ILE A 292 10.41 23.80 -19.65
CA ILE A 292 11.16 24.71 -18.79
C ILE A 292 11.65 25.86 -19.65
N ALA A 293 11.32 27.10 -19.25
CA ALA A 293 11.66 28.32 -19.96
C ALA A 293 11.29 28.33 -21.48
N GLY A 294 10.22 27.64 -21.85
CA GLY A 294 9.75 27.55 -23.24
C GLY A 294 10.34 26.40 -24.08
N HIS A 295 11.29 25.63 -23.53
CA HIS A 295 11.79 24.41 -24.17
C HIS A 295 11.07 23.18 -23.64
N THR A 296 10.50 22.37 -24.53
CA THR A 296 9.93 21.06 -24.19
C THR A 296 11.03 20.11 -23.71
N LEU A 297 10.77 19.43 -22.60
CA LEU A 297 11.70 18.44 -22.07
C LEU A 297 11.66 17.18 -22.93
N SER A 298 12.83 16.62 -23.22
CA SER A 298 12.93 15.26 -23.75
C SER A 298 12.48 14.26 -22.69
N ASP A 299 11.87 13.15 -23.13
CA ASP A 299 11.45 11.98 -22.34
C ASP A 299 12.43 11.60 -21.21
N ARG A 300 13.75 11.65 -21.45
CA ARG A 300 14.78 11.42 -20.42
C ARG A 300 14.80 12.47 -19.31
N TRP A 301 14.69 13.75 -19.66
CA TRP A 301 14.66 14.84 -18.70
C TRP A 301 13.33 14.91 -17.94
N PHE A 302 12.22 14.53 -18.58
CA PHE A 302 10.94 14.34 -17.90
C PHE A 302 11.07 13.28 -16.79
N TYR A 303 11.66 12.11 -17.10
CA TYR A 303 11.91 11.07 -16.09
C TYR A 303 12.81 11.53 -14.94
N VAL A 304 13.82 12.38 -15.22
CA VAL A 304 14.65 13.00 -14.17
C VAL A 304 13.82 13.91 -13.26
N VAL A 305 12.84 14.65 -13.81
CA VAL A 305 11.90 15.46 -13.01
C VAL A 305 10.97 14.55 -12.18
N GLU A 306 10.45 13.46 -12.74
CA GLU A 306 9.66 12.48 -12.00
C GLU A 306 10.42 11.87 -10.82
N LEU A 307 11.68 11.46 -11.04
CA LEU A 307 12.57 10.97 -9.98
C LEU A 307 12.89 12.06 -8.93
N ALA A 308 13.03 13.32 -9.34
CA ALA A 308 13.22 14.43 -8.41
C ALA A 308 11.97 14.68 -7.55
N CYS A 309 10.77 14.62 -8.14
CA CYS A 309 9.50 14.69 -7.42
C CYS A 309 9.31 13.50 -6.47
N LEU A 310 9.64 12.27 -6.88
CA LEU A 310 9.65 11.10 -6.01
C LEU A 310 10.64 11.26 -4.86
N GLY A 311 11.85 11.74 -5.14
CA GLY A 311 12.87 12.06 -4.13
C GLY A 311 12.40 13.09 -3.11
N LEU A 312 11.68 14.13 -3.56
CA LEU A 312 11.05 15.13 -2.70
C LEU A 312 9.94 14.50 -1.84
N GLY A 313 9.09 13.65 -2.41
CA GLY A 313 8.07 12.90 -1.66
C GLY A 313 8.68 11.99 -0.59
N LEU A 314 9.75 11.27 -0.92
CA LEU A 314 10.50 10.42 0.02
C LEU A 314 11.17 11.26 1.13
N LEU A 315 11.66 12.46 0.81
CA LEU A 315 12.20 13.41 1.80
C LEU A 315 11.11 13.95 2.74
N VAL A 316 9.93 14.30 2.21
CA VAL A 316 8.75 14.68 3.02
C VAL A 316 8.36 13.55 3.97
N VAL A 317 8.26 12.32 3.48
CA VAL A 317 7.96 11.14 4.31
C VAL A 317 9.03 10.89 5.37
N ARG A 318 10.31 10.99 5.00
CA ARG A 318 11.42 10.80 5.94
C ARG A 318 11.38 11.84 7.07
N ASN A 319 11.19 13.11 6.73
CA ASN A 319 11.10 14.20 7.70
C ASN A 319 9.85 14.06 8.59
N LEU A 320 8.73 13.64 8.01
CA LEU A 320 7.51 13.36 8.76
C LEU A 320 7.72 12.21 9.75
N HIS A 321 8.41 11.13 9.35
CA HIS A 321 8.63 9.93 10.17
C HIS A 321 9.73 10.09 11.24
N GLU A 322 10.91 10.61 10.90
CA GLU A 322 12.05 10.77 11.83
C GLU A 322 11.84 11.92 12.85
N GLY A 323 11.00 12.90 12.48
CA GLY A 323 10.72 14.11 13.26
C GLY A 323 9.78 13.92 14.46
N ARG A 324 9.51 15.04 15.16
CA ARG A 324 8.58 15.07 16.32
C ARG A 324 7.16 14.66 15.92
N LEU A 325 6.71 15.08 14.74
CA LEU A 325 5.38 14.74 14.20
C LEU A 325 5.21 13.24 14.00
N GLY A 326 6.24 12.54 13.50
CA GLY A 326 6.20 11.09 13.26
C GLY A 326 6.06 10.29 14.54
N ARG A 327 6.80 10.66 15.60
CA ARG A 327 6.66 10.03 16.92
C ARG A 327 5.25 10.22 17.50
N ALA A 328 4.67 11.41 17.31
CA ALA A 328 3.31 11.69 17.73
C ALA A 328 2.26 10.94 16.88
N LEU A 329 2.46 10.83 15.57
CA LEU A 329 1.63 10.03 14.66
C LEU A 329 1.67 8.54 15.02
N LEU A 330 2.86 7.98 15.29
CA LEU A 330 3.03 6.60 15.72
C LEU A 330 2.34 6.35 17.08
N ALA A 331 2.47 7.26 18.06
CA ALA A 331 1.72 7.15 19.31
C ALA A 331 0.20 7.19 19.10
N VAL A 332 -0.28 8.06 18.20
CA VAL A 332 -1.70 8.15 17.81
C VAL A 332 -2.18 6.88 17.09
N ARG A 333 -1.35 6.27 16.25
CA ARG A 333 -1.61 5.01 15.55
C ARG A 333 -1.70 3.83 16.51
N ASP A 334 -0.73 3.73 17.41
CA ASP A 334 -0.57 2.57 18.29
C ASP A 334 -1.63 2.59 19.41
N HIS A 335 -1.90 3.75 20.05
CA HIS A 335 -3.02 3.91 20.99
C HIS A 335 -3.55 5.35 21.05
N THR A 336 -4.62 5.63 20.28
CA THR A 336 -5.22 6.98 20.20
C THR A 336 -5.59 7.60 21.55
N GLU A 337 -6.11 6.82 22.49
CA GLU A 337 -6.62 7.31 23.78
C GLU A 337 -5.47 7.54 24.77
N GLY A 338 -4.44 6.66 24.76
CA GLY A 338 -3.19 6.89 25.47
C GLY A 338 -2.43 8.12 24.97
N ALA A 339 -2.38 8.36 23.66
CA ALA A 339 -1.79 9.58 23.09
C ALA A 339 -2.53 10.85 23.56
N ALA A 340 -3.86 10.82 23.55
CA ALA A 340 -4.68 11.94 24.05
C ALA A 340 -4.44 12.22 25.54
N ALA A 341 -4.27 11.18 26.37
CA ALA A 341 -4.00 11.33 27.80
C ALA A 341 -2.66 12.03 28.11
N VAL A 342 -1.68 11.94 27.22
CA VAL A 342 -0.38 12.65 27.32
C VAL A 342 -0.43 14.04 26.62
N GLY A 343 -1.61 14.52 26.26
CA GLY A 343 -1.82 15.85 25.67
C GLY A 343 -1.53 15.95 24.17
N VAL A 344 -1.43 14.83 23.45
CA VAL A 344 -1.23 14.84 22.00
C VAL A 344 -2.55 15.16 21.30
N ASP A 345 -2.56 16.17 20.41
CA ASP A 345 -3.72 16.47 19.58
C ASP A 345 -3.89 15.44 18.45
N VAL A 346 -4.57 14.34 18.81
CA VAL A 346 -4.96 13.23 17.93
C VAL A 346 -5.65 13.73 16.66
N ARG A 347 -6.47 14.80 16.78
CA ARG A 347 -7.31 15.27 15.69
C ARG A 347 -6.49 16.02 14.65
N ASN A 348 -5.72 17.01 15.09
CA ASN A 348 -4.95 17.84 14.18
C ASN A 348 -3.78 17.06 13.54
N LEU A 349 -3.18 16.08 14.23
CA LEU A 349 -2.21 15.18 13.61
C LEU A 349 -2.83 14.29 12.52
N LYS A 350 -4.03 13.76 12.76
CA LYS A 350 -4.78 13.00 11.74
C LYS A 350 -5.10 13.88 10.52
N LEU A 351 -5.61 15.10 10.72
CA LEU A 351 -5.83 16.06 9.62
C LEU A 351 -4.55 16.38 8.85
N LEU A 352 -3.43 16.63 9.56
CA LEU A 352 -2.14 16.93 8.93
C LEU A 352 -1.68 15.75 8.06
N SER A 353 -1.72 14.51 8.57
CA SER A 353 -1.34 13.31 7.81
C SER A 353 -2.19 13.14 6.54
N PHE A 354 -3.50 13.40 6.64
CA PHE A 354 -4.44 13.28 5.53
C PHE A 354 -4.24 14.39 4.49
N THR A 355 -4.01 15.62 4.94
CA THR A 355 -3.74 16.80 4.09
C THR A 355 -2.43 16.64 3.32
N VAL A 356 -1.35 16.19 3.98
CA VAL A 356 -0.05 15.93 3.35
C VAL A 356 -0.16 14.76 2.36
N SER A 357 -0.87 13.69 2.71
CA SER A 357 -1.15 12.60 1.78
C SER A 357 -1.94 13.07 0.55
N ALA A 358 -2.99 13.88 0.71
CA ALA A 358 -3.77 14.40 -0.41
C ALA A 358 -2.89 15.21 -1.41
N ALA A 359 -1.97 16.03 -0.90
CA ALA A 359 -1.01 16.76 -1.73
C ALA A 359 0.00 15.85 -2.45
N VAL A 360 0.55 14.84 -1.75
CA VAL A 360 1.49 13.86 -2.33
C VAL A 360 0.81 12.96 -3.37
N ALA A 361 -0.46 12.56 -3.13
CA ALA A 361 -1.29 11.87 -4.11
C ALA A 361 -1.53 12.74 -5.35
N GLY A 362 -1.90 14.01 -5.15
CA GLY A 362 -2.08 14.99 -6.22
C GLY A 362 -0.83 15.18 -7.08
N LEU A 363 0.35 15.23 -6.47
CA LEU A 363 1.63 15.29 -7.17
C LEU A 363 1.85 14.05 -8.06
N GLY A 364 1.63 12.86 -7.51
CA GLY A 364 1.77 11.61 -8.26
C GLY A 364 0.77 11.51 -9.42
N GLY A 365 -0.49 11.92 -9.22
CA GLY A 365 -1.49 11.96 -10.28
C GLY A 365 -1.18 12.96 -11.40
N ALA A 366 -0.65 14.14 -11.06
CA ALA A 366 -0.22 15.13 -12.04
C ALA A 366 0.93 14.61 -12.93
N LEU A 367 1.89 13.89 -12.35
CA LEU A 367 2.96 13.23 -13.10
C LEU A 367 2.41 12.09 -13.98
N LEU A 368 1.48 11.27 -13.45
CA LEU A 368 0.86 10.16 -14.18
C LEU A 368 0.16 10.65 -15.47
N MET A 369 -0.62 11.73 -15.36
CA MET A 369 -1.30 12.38 -16.50
C MET A 369 -0.30 12.94 -17.53
N LEU A 370 0.80 13.54 -17.09
CA LEU A 370 1.85 14.03 -17.98
C LEU A 370 2.59 12.88 -18.67
N GLY A 371 2.83 11.76 -17.97
CA GLY A 371 3.44 10.56 -18.53
C GLY A 371 2.59 9.90 -19.61
N TYR A 372 1.26 9.84 -19.40
CA TYR A 372 0.30 9.39 -20.43
C TYR A 372 -0.07 10.46 -21.47
N ALA A 373 0.49 11.67 -21.37
CA ALA A 373 0.19 12.83 -22.22
C ALA A 373 -1.32 13.13 -22.39
N SER A 374 -2.14 12.73 -21.42
CA SER A 374 -3.60 12.79 -21.49
C SER A 374 -4.21 12.64 -20.09
N PHE A 375 -5.40 13.22 -19.89
CA PHE A 375 -6.21 12.99 -18.70
C PHE A 375 -7.29 11.97 -19.02
N ASP A 376 -7.24 10.82 -18.35
CA ASP A 376 -8.28 9.79 -18.39
C ASP A 376 -8.96 9.67 -17.02
N ALA A 377 -10.29 9.63 -17.02
CA ALA A 377 -11.10 9.57 -15.80
C ALA A 377 -11.13 8.16 -15.18
N ASP A 378 -10.98 7.10 -15.99
CA ASP A 378 -11.05 5.71 -15.51
C ASP A 378 -9.77 5.29 -14.79
N THR A 379 -8.63 5.82 -15.20
CA THR A 379 -7.34 5.76 -14.48
C THR A 379 -7.47 6.25 -13.04
N PHE A 380 -8.27 7.29 -12.79
CA PHE A 380 -8.53 7.84 -11.45
C PHE A 380 -9.82 7.32 -10.79
N SER A 381 -10.34 6.17 -11.24
CA SER A 381 -11.56 5.58 -10.69
C SER A 381 -11.44 5.20 -9.20
N PRO A 382 -12.56 5.17 -8.45
CA PRO A 382 -12.55 4.77 -7.03
C PRO A 382 -12.11 3.31 -6.84
N LEU A 383 -12.37 2.44 -7.82
CA LEU A 383 -11.97 1.04 -7.81
C LEU A 383 -10.44 0.90 -7.83
N ASN A 384 -9.74 1.75 -8.60
CA ASN A 384 -8.28 1.79 -8.58
C ASN A 384 -7.73 2.19 -7.22
N SER A 385 -8.43 3.01 -6.43
CA SER A 385 -8.03 3.29 -5.03
C SER A 385 -8.01 2.03 -4.16
N LEU A 386 -8.94 1.09 -4.38
CA LEU A 386 -8.97 -0.18 -3.66
C LEU A 386 -7.84 -1.11 -4.11
N LEU A 387 -7.54 -1.17 -5.40
CA LEU A 387 -6.39 -1.91 -5.94
C LEU A 387 -5.07 -1.36 -5.37
N TRP A 388 -4.87 -0.05 -5.45
CA TRP A 388 -3.67 0.64 -4.94
C TRP A 388 -3.50 0.48 -3.43
N PHE A 389 -4.58 0.61 -2.65
CA PHE A 389 -4.58 0.33 -1.22
C PHE A 389 -4.16 -1.12 -0.94
N THR A 390 -4.76 -2.07 -1.66
CA THR A 390 -4.48 -3.51 -1.50
C THR A 390 -3.02 -3.84 -1.83
N ALA A 391 -2.48 -3.28 -2.91
CA ALA A 391 -1.07 -3.45 -3.27
C ALA A 391 -0.13 -2.87 -2.19
N VAL A 392 -0.40 -1.66 -1.70
CA VAL A 392 0.40 -1.05 -0.61
C VAL A 392 0.34 -1.90 0.66
N VAL A 393 -0.80 -2.48 1.01
CA VAL A 393 -0.92 -3.41 2.15
C VAL A 393 -0.12 -4.70 1.92
N VAL A 394 -0.18 -5.30 0.73
CA VAL A 394 0.57 -6.51 0.35
C VAL A 394 2.09 -6.32 0.43
N PHE A 395 2.59 -5.21 -0.10
CA PHE A 395 4.02 -4.88 -0.15
C PHE A 395 4.53 -4.11 1.09
N GLY A 396 3.65 -3.79 2.04
CA GLY A 396 3.98 -3.23 3.35
C GLY A 396 3.57 -1.76 3.51
N ALA A 397 2.41 -1.54 4.14
CA ALA A 397 1.82 -0.21 4.35
C ALA A 397 2.65 0.70 5.29
N ASP A 398 3.60 0.14 6.05
CA ASP A 398 4.50 0.85 6.97
C ASP A 398 5.88 1.18 6.37
N SER A 399 6.03 1.07 5.04
CA SER A 399 7.32 1.16 4.36
C SER A 399 7.27 1.97 3.07
N ALA A 400 7.97 3.11 3.03
CA ALA A 400 8.16 3.92 1.83
C ALA A 400 8.81 3.12 0.67
N ALA A 401 9.73 2.19 0.99
CA ALA A 401 10.30 1.28 0.01
C ALA A 401 9.27 0.24 -0.50
N GLY A 402 8.29 -0.15 0.33
CA GLY A 402 7.18 -1.02 -0.07
C GLY A 402 6.28 -0.35 -1.12
N ALA A 403 5.99 0.95 -0.96
CA ALA A 403 5.27 1.74 -1.95
C ALA A 403 5.99 1.79 -3.32
N VAL A 404 7.31 1.98 -3.33
CA VAL A 404 8.11 1.96 -4.57
C VAL A 404 8.07 0.58 -5.24
N VAL A 405 8.25 -0.50 -4.47
CA VAL A 405 8.19 -1.88 -4.99
C VAL A 405 6.80 -2.22 -5.53
N ALA A 406 5.73 -1.82 -4.83
CA ALA A 406 4.35 -2.02 -5.29
C ALA A 406 4.07 -1.31 -6.61
N ALA A 407 4.56 -0.07 -6.78
CA ALA A 407 4.38 0.69 -8.02
C ALA A 407 5.12 0.02 -9.19
N GLY A 408 6.38 -0.35 -8.98
CA GLY A 408 7.15 -1.12 -9.96
C GLY A 408 6.49 -2.43 -10.34
N PHE A 409 5.95 -3.17 -9.36
CA PHE A 409 5.25 -4.44 -9.58
C PHE A 409 3.99 -4.29 -10.44
N ILE A 410 3.12 -3.32 -10.12
CA ILE A 410 1.89 -3.08 -10.89
C ILE A 410 2.24 -2.71 -12.33
N VAL A 411 3.12 -1.73 -12.54
CA VAL A 411 3.50 -1.29 -13.89
C VAL A 411 4.18 -2.42 -14.68
N THR A 412 5.04 -3.22 -14.05
CA THR A 412 5.69 -4.36 -14.72
C THR A 412 4.66 -5.40 -15.17
N ILE A 413 3.60 -5.64 -14.41
CA ILE A 413 2.55 -6.59 -14.83
C ILE A 413 1.66 -5.98 -15.92
N ASP A 414 1.19 -4.74 -15.77
CA ASP A 414 0.32 -4.11 -16.78
C ASP A 414 1.03 -3.85 -18.13
N THR A 415 2.37 -3.84 -18.15
CA THR A 415 3.18 -3.73 -19.38
C THR A 415 3.55 -5.08 -19.99
N LEU A 416 3.86 -6.11 -19.20
CA LEU A 416 4.26 -7.43 -19.71
C LEU A 416 3.08 -8.40 -19.94
N ALA A 417 1.90 -8.14 -19.37
CA ALA A 417 0.76 -9.05 -19.39
C ALA A 417 -0.55 -8.34 -19.78
N PRO A 418 -1.60 -9.07 -20.21
CA PRO A 418 -2.85 -8.47 -20.66
C PRO A 418 -3.53 -7.60 -19.59
N ALA A 419 -4.28 -6.59 -20.03
CA ALA A 419 -4.98 -5.66 -19.16
C ALA A 419 -5.82 -6.37 -18.07
N GLY A 420 -5.69 -5.92 -16.82
CA GLY A 420 -6.35 -6.51 -15.65
C GLY A 420 -5.57 -7.65 -14.99
N SER A 421 -4.44 -8.08 -15.56
CA SER A 421 -3.54 -9.05 -14.94
C SER A 421 -2.93 -8.54 -13.62
N ALA A 422 -2.62 -7.24 -13.49
CA ALA A 422 -2.17 -6.67 -12.22
C ALA A 422 -3.26 -6.74 -11.14
N THR A 423 -4.52 -6.51 -11.50
CA THR A 423 -5.68 -6.68 -10.60
C THR A 423 -5.80 -8.10 -10.09
N LEU A 424 -5.63 -9.10 -10.97
CA LEU A 424 -5.64 -10.52 -10.59
C LEU A 424 -4.45 -10.86 -9.70
N ALA A 425 -3.24 -10.41 -10.03
CA ALA A 425 -2.04 -10.64 -9.24
C ALA A 425 -2.17 -10.03 -7.83
N VAL A 426 -2.54 -8.74 -7.72
CA VAL A 426 -2.77 -8.07 -6.44
C VAL A 426 -3.90 -8.74 -5.65
N GLY A 427 -4.98 -9.18 -6.31
CA GLY A 427 -6.07 -9.91 -5.66
C GLY A 427 -5.63 -11.26 -5.08
N ILE A 428 -4.85 -12.06 -5.84
CA ILE A 428 -4.29 -13.33 -5.36
C ILE A 428 -3.36 -13.09 -4.17
N LEU A 429 -2.47 -12.09 -4.26
CA LEU A 429 -1.56 -11.74 -3.17
C LEU A 429 -2.31 -11.25 -1.92
N ALA A 430 -3.44 -10.54 -2.09
CA ALA A 430 -4.31 -10.12 -0.99
C ALA A 430 -5.00 -11.32 -0.30
N LEU A 431 -5.43 -12.33 -1.07
CA LEU A 431 -5.99 -13.57 -0.51
C LEU A 431 -4.95 -14.32 0.32
N THR A 432 -3.69 -14.39 -0.13
CA THR A 432 -2.60 -15.00 0.68
C THR A 432 -2.31 -14.22 1.97
N LEU A 433 -2.57 -12.91 2.02
CA LEU A 433 -2.43 -12.10 3.22
C LEU A 433 -3.38 -12.54 4.35
N GLY A 434 -4.58 -13.03 3.99
CA GLY A 434 -5.53 -13.61 4.93
C GLY A 434 -5.04 -14.91 5.58
N TRP A 435 -4.05 -15.58 4.96
CA TRP A 435 -3.44 -16.83 5.43
C TRP A 435 -2.09 -16.56 6.13
N LEU A 436 -1.43 -15.43 5.85
CA LEU A 436 -0.14 -15.02 6.42
C LEU A 436 -0.23 -13.59 7.02
N PRO A 437 -0.58 -13.44 8.31
CA PRO A 437 -0.98 -12.16 8.93
C PRO A 437 0.13 -11.10 9.13
N GLY A 438 1.27 -11.23 8.45
CA GLY A 438 2.30 -10.17 8.34
C GLY A 438 2.56 -9.69 6.90
N GLY A 439 1.92 -10.31 5.91
CA GLY A 439 2.08 -10.02 4.49
C GLY A 439 3.41 -10.45 3.88
N LEU A 440 3.52 -10.36 2.56
CA LEU A 440 4.71 -10.79 1.82
C LEU A 440 5.96 -9.99 2.22
N ALA A 441 5.80 -8.72 2.57
CA ALA A 441 6.90 -7.94 3.11
C ALA A 441 7.47 -8.54 4.42
N SER A 442 6.65 -9.09 5.35
CA SER A 442 7.19 -9.77 6.53
C SER A 442 7.86 -11.09 6.16
N ALA A 443 7.23 -11.89 5.30
CA ALA A 443 7.76 -13.18 4.85
C ALA A 443 9.13 -13.02 4.19
N VAL A 444 9.26 -12.09 3.23
CA VAL A 444 10.54 -11.77 2.58
C VAL A 444 11.57 -11.23 3.58
N ARG A 445 11.19 -10.38 4.53
CA ARG A 445 12.13 -9.89 5.57
C ARG A 445 12.58 -10.99 6.52
N HIS A 446 11.71 -11.93 6.89
CA HIS A 446 12.10 -13.09 7.70
C HIS A 446 13.05 -13.99 6.92
N LEU A 447 12.74 -14.30 5.66
CA LEU A 447 13.59 -15.10 4.78
C LEU A 447 14.97 -14.45 4.55
N VAL A 448 15.03 -13.13 4.34
CA VAL A 448 16.29 -12.37 4.20
C VAL A 448 17.05 -12.25 5.53
N ALA A 449 16.35 -12.10 6.66
CA ALA A 449 17.00 -12.09 7.98
C ALA A 449 17.57 -13.48 8.32
N GLU A 450 16.84 -14.55 7.99
CA GLU A 450 17.24 -15.93 8.25
C GLU A 450 18.39 -16.38 7.32
N LEU A 451 18.32 -16.07 6.02
CA LEU A 451 19.47 -16.22 5.11
C LEU A 451 20.67 -15.41 5.59
N GLY A 452 20.44 -14.17 6.03
CA GLY A 452 21.49 -13.31 6.57
C GLY A 452 22.11 -13.83 7.87
N ASN A 453 21.33 -14.49 8.73
CA ASN A 453 21.83 -15.14 9.94
C ASN A 453 22.58 -16.42 9.62
N ARG A 454 22.08 -17.27 8.71
CA ARG A 454 22.79 -18.48 8.24
C ARG A 454 24.14 -18.13 7.60
N ILE A 455 24.22 -17.06 6.81
CA ILE A 455 25.49 -16.56 6.25
C ILE A 455 26.42 -16.03 7.36
N VAL A 456 25.90 -15.42 8.42
CA VAL A 456 26.70 -14.99 9.57
C VAL A 456 27.18 -16.17 10.41
N GLU A 457 26.36 -17.22 10.56
CA GLU A 457 26.72 -18.47 11.23
C GLU A 457 27.79 -19.24 10.43
N ASP A 458 27.64 -19.37 9.11
CA ASP A 458 28.67 -19.95 8.21
C ASP A 458 29.99 -19.16 8.21
N LEU A 459 29.93 -17.83 8.39
CA LEU A 459 31.12 -16.97 8.52
C LEU A 459 31.68 -16.91 9.95
N THR A 460 30.98 -17.47 10.94
CA THR A 460 31.41 -17.51 12.35
C THR A 460 31.68 -18.95 12.76
N GLU A 461 32.78 -19.53 12.26
CA GLU A 461 33.16 -20.92 12.56
C GLU A 461 33.10 -21.23 14.07
N PRO A 462 32.47 -22.35 14.48
CA PRO A 462 32.58 -22.88 15.84
C PRO A 462 33.94 -23.56 16.02
N GLY A 463 35.02 -22.77 16.07
CA GLY A 463 36.36 -23.25 15.72
C GLY A 463 37.54 -22.78 16.58
N ARG A 464 37.37 -22.26 17.79
CA ARG A 464 38.53 -21.94 18.66
C ARG A 464 38.32 -21.97 20.19
N VAL A 465 37.70 -23.03 20.70
CA VAL A 465 37.91 -23.49 22.10
C VAL A 465 38.35 -24.96 22.07
N GLY A 466 39.51 -25.20 21.45
CA GLY A 466 40.16 -26.50 21.39
C GLY A 466 41.47 -26.49 22.17
N SER A 467 41.46 -27.14 23.33
CA SER A 467 42.62 -27.74 24.01
C SER A 467 44.00 -27.07 23.87
N ALA A 468 44.37 -26.25 24.85
CA ALA A 468 45.76 -26.06 25.25
C ALA A 468 45.99 -26.66 26.64
N SER A 469 46.19 -27.97 26.70
CA SER A 469 46.76 -28.64 27.86
C SER A 469 48.28 -28.67 27.74
N THR A 470 49.02 -28.11 28.71
CA THR A 470 50.22 -28.69 29.37
C THR A 470 50.92 -27.66 30.25
N GLY A 471 51.13 -28.02 31.53
CA GLY A 471 52.31 -27.57 32.30
C GLY A 471 52.14 -26.43 33.32
N ALA A 472 52.09 -26.81 34.61
CA ALA A 472 52.44 -26.05 35.83
C ALA A 472 51.74 -24.67 36.08
N ASP A 473 51.49 -24.22 37.31
CA ASP A 473 52.11 -24.58 38.60
C ASP A 473 51.11 -24.43 39.78
N ALA A 474 51.58 -24.66 41.01
CA ALA A 474 50.84 -24.78 42.27
C ALA A 474 49.90 -23.62 42.66
N GLY A 475 48.86 -23.94 43.42
CA GLY A 475 48.02 -22.92 44.08
C GLY A 475 46.80 -23.44 44.83
N THR A 476 46.96 -23.67 46.15
CA THR A 476 45.88 -23.69 47.17
C THR A 476 44.88 -22.54 46.94
N VAL A 477 43.57 -22.71 47.16
CA VAL A 477 42.90 -22.49 48.47
C VAL A 477 41.54 -23.21 48.54
N ARG A 478 41.23 -23.77 49.72
CA ARG A 478 39.89 -24.26 50.14
C ARG A 478 39.04 -23.14 50.74
N THR A 479 37.79 -23.01 50.31
CA THR A 479 36.59 -22.67 51.13
C THR A 479 35.35 -23.09 50.33
N ALA A 480 34.47 -24.02 50.75
CA ALA A 480 33.58 -24.00 51.92
C ALA A 480 32.52 -22.86 51.85
N ALA A 481 31.23 -23.03 52.12
CA ALA A 481 30.36 -24.20 52.38
C ALA A 481 28.86 -23.76 52.36
N ALA A 482 27.94 -24.65 52.77
CA ALA A 482 26.47 -24.46 52.98
C ALA A 482 25.61 -24.33 51.69
N ALA A 483 24.66 -25.21 51.31
CA ALA A 483 23.85 -26.27 51.95
C ALA A 483 22.49 -25.85 52.56
N SER A 484 21.40 -26.20 51.86
CA SER A 484 20.08 -26.70 52.36
C SER A 484 19.13 -26.82 51.16
N THR A 485 18.76 -27.99 50.64
CA THR A 485 17.92 -29.04 51.23
C THR A 485 16.46 -28.63 51.49
N GLN A 486 15.56 -28.94 50.55
CA GLN A 486 14.37 -29.71 50.89
C GLN A 486 13.79 -30.43 49.66
N ALA A 487 13.45 -31.71 49.84
CA ALA A 487 12.80 -32.56 48.85
C ALA A 487 11.35 -32.84 49.26
N ARG A 488 10.47 -33.16 48.29
CA ARG A 488 9.26 -33.97 48.51
C ARG A 488 8.83 -34.70 47.24
N SER A 489 8.97 -36.02 47.31
CA SER A 489 8.25 -37.12 46.63
C SER A 489 6.71 -36.97 46.65
N ALA A 490 5.87 -37.68 45.88
CA ALA A 490 6.00 -38.59 44.72
C ALA A 490 4.56 -38.99 44.22
N THR A 491 4.42 -40.10 43.47
CA THR A 491 3.17 -40.83 43.08
C THR A 491 2.56 -40.37 41.73
N SER A 492 2.87 -40.98 40.58
CA SER A 492 2.29 -42.20 39.95
C SER A 492 0.84 -42.00 39.42
N THR A 493 0.33 -42.57 38.31
CA THR A 493 0.65 -43.76 37.47
C THR A 493 -0.14 -43.60 36.14
N THR A 494 0.32 -43.93 34.92
CA THR A 494 0.15 -45.22 34.14
C THR A 494 0.44 -44.83 32.66
N SER A 495 1.41 -45.33 31.88
CA SER A 495 1.73 -46.67 31.33
C SER A 495 0.87 -47.14 30.12
N ALA A 496 1.57 -47.71 29.11
CA ALA A 496 1.14 -48.30 27.82
C ALA A 496 0.98 -47.34 26.61
N ALA A 497 1.53 -47.56 25.39
CA ALA A 497 2.57 -48.46 24.84
C ALA A 497 2.98 -47.91 23.41
N SER A 498 3.88 -48.43 22.56
CA SER A 498 4.76 -49.63 22.50
C SER A 498 5.87 -49.47 21.41
N ARG A 499 6.68 -50.54 21.20
CA ARG A 499 7.50 -50.89 20.00
C ARG A 499 8.73 -50.06 19.57
N THR A 500 9.84 -50.31 20.28
CA THR A 500 11.03 -51.06 19.83
C THR A 500 11.65 -50.86 18.43
N LEU A 501 12.87 -50.31 18.44
CA LEU A 501 14.08 -50.60 17.62
C LEU A 501 14.13 -51.86 16.73
N VAL A 502 14.69 -51.73 15.51
CA VAL A 502 15.77 -52.59 14.95
C VAL A 502 16.71 -51.73 14.10
N VAL A 503 18.02 -52.03 14.14
CA VAL A 503 19.09 -51.42 13.32
C VAL A 503 19.53 -52.40 12.22
N SER A 504 19.78 -51.90 11.00
CA SER A 504 20.58 -52.62 10.00
C SER A 504 21.19 -51.68 8.95
N THR A 505 22.49 -51.44 9.07
CA THR A 505 23.45 -51.08 7.98
C THR A 505 23.87 -52.36 7.21
N PRO A 506 24.68 -52.35 6.11
CA PRO A 506 25.48 -51.26 5.53
C PRO A 506 25.48 -51.19 3.96
N LEU A 507 26.44 -50.44 3.39
CA LEU A 507 26.90 -50.40 1.98
C LEU A 507 26.00 -49.57 1.03
N THR A 508 26.50 -48.79 0.06
CA THR A 508 27.85 -48.68 -0.56
C THR A 508 28.30 -47.22 -0.77
N SER A 509 29.60 -47.04 -1.00
CA SER A 509 30.23 -45.77 -1.43
C SER A 509 30.04 -45.48 -2.92
N VAL A 510 29.68 -44.24 -3.29
CA VAL A 510 29.97 -43.68 -4.64
C VAL A 510 30.51 -42.25 -4.51
N THR A 511 31.51 -41.98 -5.35
CA THR A 511 32.44 -40.85 -5.38
C THR A 511 31.84 -39.48 -5.68
N SER A 512 32.63 -38.46 -5.31
CA SER A 512 32.48 -37.05 -5.68
C SER A 512 32.25 -36.83 -7.19
N ALA A 513 31.09 -36.28 -7.56
CA ALA A 513 30.84 -35.78 -8.91
C ALA A 513 31.50 -34.39 -9.09
N ALA A 514 32.67 -34.37 -9.73
CA ALA A 514 33.32 -33.12 -10.13
C ALA A 514 32.45 -32.38 -11.17
N TYR A 515 32.23 -31.08 -10.95
CA TYR A 515 31.51 -30.21 -11.89
C TYR A 515 32.31 -30.08 -13.20
N ARG A 516 31.92 -30.87 -14.22
CA ARG A 516 32.52 -30.84 -15.55
C ARG A 516 31.94 -29.65 -16.33
N ARG A 517 32.76 -28.61 -16.58
CA ARG A 517 32.39 -27.50 -17.49
C ARG A 517 31.96 -28.03 -18.85
N PRO A 518 30.84 -27.56 -19.44
CA PRO A 518 30.61 -27.67 -20.87
C PRO A 518 31.62 -26.78 -21.61
N ALA A 519 32.22 -27.30 -22.66
CA ALA A 519 33.08 -26.51 -23.54
C ALA A 519 32.23 -25.79 -24.61
N GLY A 520 32.58 -24.52 -24.86
CA GLY A 520 32.47 -23.82 -26.15
C GLY A 520 31.12 -23.80 -26.90
N GLY A 521 30.57 -22.58 -27.04
CA GLY A 521 29.94 -22.17 -28.31
C GLY A 521 28.42 -21.97 -28.32
N ALA A 522 27.96 -20.78 -27.87
CA ALA A 522 27.01 -19.90 -28.57
C ALA A 522 26.49 -18.78 -27.63
N GLY A 523 26.55 -17.52 -28.06
CA GLY A 523 25.64 -16.48 -27.57
C GLY A 523 25.82 -15.94 -26.14
N ALA A 524 27.04 -15.70 -25.66
CA ALA A 524 27.22 -14.80 -24.52
C ALA A 524 27.05 -13.33 -25.00
N PRO A 525 26.25 -12.48 -24.31
CA PRO A 525 26.09 -11.09 -24.72
C PRO A 525 27.42 -10.33 -24.58
N THR A 526 27.83 -9.65 -25.63
CA THR A 526 29.06 -8.85 -25.65
C THR A 526 28.90 -7.61 -24.78
N LEU A 527 29.79 -7.46 -23.80
CA LEU A 527 29.80 -6.29 -22.92
C LEU A 527 30.28 -5.05 -23.70
N THR A 528 29.68 -3.90 -23.41
CA THR A 528 30.16 -2.61 -23.94
C THR A 528 31.45 -2.19 -23.23
N PRO A 529 32.23 -1.23 -23.78
CA PRO A 529 33.48 -0.77 -23.15
C PRO A 529 33.30 -0.26 -21.71
N PHE A 530 32.13 0.32 -21.40
CA PHE A 530 31.78 0.71 -20.03
C PHE A 530 31.45 -0.50 -19.14
N GLY A 531 30.81 -1.53 -19.69
CA GLY A 531 30.57 -2.81 -19.01
C GLY A 531 31.88 -3.49 -18.61
N GLU A 532 32.88 -3.51 -19.50
CA GLU A 532 34.22 -4.01 -19.18
C GLU A 532 34.92 -3.16 -18.10
N ALA A 533 34.86 -1.82 -18.20
CA ALA A 533 35.42 -0.92 -17.19
C ALA A 533 34.77 -1.09 -15.81
N LEU A 534 33.45 -1.32 -15.76
CA LEU A 534 32.71 -1.54 -14.52
C LEU A 534 33.01 -2.92 -13.92
N LEU A 535 33.11 -3.97 -14.75
CA LEU A 535 33.47 -5.32 -14.31
C LEU A 535 34.94 -5.39 -13.83
N ALA A 536 35.84 -4.61 -14.45
CA ALA A 536 37.21 -4.41 -13.98
C ALA A 536 37.25 -3.67 -12.61
N ARG A 537 36.46 -2.60 -12.43
CA ARG A 537 36.30 -1.90 -11.14
C ARG A 537 35.75 -2.81 -10.04
N VAL A 538 34.72 -3.62 -10.33
CA VAL A 538 34.15 -4.58 -9.38
C VAL A 538 35.18 -5.65 -8.98
N ARG A 539 35.97 -6.17 -9.94
CA ARG A 539 37.08 -7.09 -9.64
C ARG A 539 38.19 -6.45 -8.81
N GLN A 540 38.51 -5.17 -9.02
CA GLN A 540 39.47 -4.45 -8.17
C GLN A 540 38.98 -4.32 -6.72
N VAL A 541 37.70 -3.98 -6.51
CA VAL A 541 37.11 -3.85 -5.17
C VAL A 541 36.98 -5.21 -4.47
N ALA A 542 36.75 -6.30 -5.22
CA ALA A 542 36.69 -7.65 -4.68
C ALA A 542 38.06 -8.25 -4.28
N HIS A 543 39.18 -7.66 -4.71
CA HIS A 543 40.53 -8.20 -4.52
C HIS A 543 41.52 -7.26 -3.82
N THR A 544 41.05 -6.34 -2.97
CA THR A 544 41.90 -5.67 -1.98
C THR A 544 41.91 -6.44 -0.64
N PRO A 545 42.87 -7.35 -0.39
CA PRO A 545 43.12 -7.83 0.96
C PRO A 545 43.64 -6.68 1.83
N GLY A 546 43.15 -6.57 3.06
CA GLY A 546 43.45 -5.44 3.93
C GLY A 546 44.93 -5.32 4.29
N LYS A 547 45.44 -4.09 4.27
CA LYS A 547 46.59 -3.66 5.07
C LYS A 547 46.26 -2.32 5.73
N ALA A 548 46.21 -2.34 7.06
CA ALA A 548 46.49 -1.18 7.89
C ALA A 548 47.98 -0.78 7.70
N PRO A 549 48.35 0.47 7.98
CA PRO A 549 48.50 0.94 9.37
C PRO A 549 47.32 1.76 9.91
#